data_AF-A0A1J7H471-F1
#
_entry.id   AF-A0A1J7H471-F1
#
_cell.length_a   1.000
_cell.length_b   1.000
_cell.length_c   1.000
_cell.angle_alpha   90.00
_cell.angle_beta   90.00
_cell.angle_gamma   90.00
#
_symmetry.space_group_name_H-M   'P 1'
#
loop_
_entity.id
_entity.type
_entity.pdbx_description
1 polymer ?
#
loop_
_entity_poly.entity_id
_entity_poly.type
_entity_poly.pdbx_seq_one_letter_code
_entity_poly.pdbx_strand_id
1 'polypeptide(L)'
;MNDDNNEREPLIPGLPDEVSELCLVHLPYPYHFLLRSVSSSWNSTITNPSFFNIKQSLSLSQSYLLIFAFHKLTSTIQCHALHPSSACCFLLPPPPLAAISSPGFACAALPRQGKLFVMDGNKSNVVYNTAVNKWSPASPMPTAKSLFAAESVNGKIITVDGSKTEIYYPESDTWKIGIGLGDELASLDVVAVNGKVYLTEGWRWPFTFGPRGWVYDCEHDMWQMMKKGMREGWTGIGVTVAGRIFVITEYGDCPIKVYDEDSDTWQYVRGDKFPRDVMKRPYVLRGFEEKIYVVSDGLNVAIGSVVICEDDVVRVRWEVVEAPKVFGELSPSNCQVMYA
;
A
#
# COMPACT_ATOMS: atom_id res chain seq x y z
N MET A 1 -22.51 37.40 -36.86
CA MET A 1 -21.57 37.45 -35.72
C MET A 1 -22.43 37.19 -34.49
N ASN A 2 -22.56 35.92 -34.13
CA ASN A 2 -23.20 35.53 -32.86
C ASN A 2 -22.05 35.27 -31.90
N ASP A 3 -21.88 36.19 -30.95
CA ASP A 3 -21.04 35.95 -29.78
C ASP A 3 -21.77 34.91 -28.90
N ASP A 4 -21.36 33.64 -29.03
CA ASP A 4 -21.60 32.63 -28.00
C ASP A 4 -20.74 33.00 -26.79
N ASN A 5 -21.22 33.98 -26.02
CA ASN A 5 -20.69 34.31 -24.71
C ASN A 5 -21.15 33.19 -23.76
N ASN A 6 -20.41 32.08 -23.80
CA ASN A 6 -20.54 30.96 -22.87
C ASN A 6 -20.00 31.45 -21.51
N GLU A 7 -20.76 32.31 -20.84
CA GLU A 7 -20.50 32.76 -19.47
C GLU A 7 -20.54 31.51 -18.59
N ARG A 8 -19.35 30.93 -18.37
CA ARG A 8 -19.19 29.82 -17.43
C ARG A 8 -19.65 30.32 -16.07
N GLU A 9 -20.61 29.61 -15.47
CA GLU A 9 -21.03 29.91 -14.11
C GLU A 9 -19.78 29.90 -13.19
N PRO A 10 -19.56 30.97 -12.41
CA PRO A 10 -18.40 31.07 -11.54
C PRO A 10 -18.40 29.93 -10.54
N LEU A 11 -17.23 29.35 -10.25
CA LEU A 11 -17.13 28.19 -9.37
C LEU A 11 -17.69 28.50 -7.96
N ILE A 12 -17.22 29.58 -7.33
CA ILE A 12 -17.75 30.05 -6.06
C ILE A 12 -18.24 31.49 -6.27
N PRO A 13 -19.54 31.78 -6.06
CA PRO A 13 -20.08 33.13 -6.23
C PRO A 13 -19.28 34.17 -5.41
N GLY A 14 -18.77 35.20 -6.09
CA GLY A 14 -18.00 36.28 -5.47
C GLY A 14 -16.49 36.03 -5.34
N LEU A 15 -15.98 34.89 -5.82
CA LEU A 15 -14.54 34.62 -5.91
C LEU A 15 -14.09 34.46 -7.36
N PRO A 16 -12.86 34.88 -7.71
CA PRO A 16 -12.21 34.48 -8.96
C PRO A 16 -12.12 32.96 -9.06
N ASP A 17 -12.16 32.42 -10.29
CA ASP A 17 -12.10 30.97 -10.51
C ASP A 17 -10.78 30.37 -10.00
N GLU A 18 -9.66 31.08 -10.11
CA GLU A 18 -8.36 30.58 -9.61
C GLU A 18 -8.35 30.42 -8.09
N VAL A 19 -8.98 31.35 -7.36
CA VAL A 19 -9.11 31.28 -5.90
C VAL A 19 -10.08 30.18 -5.51
N SER A 20 -11.16 30.03 -6.28
CA SER A 20 -12.16 28.99 -6.09
C SER A 20 -11.55 27.59 -6.27
N GLU A 21 -10.72 27.40 -7.30
CA GLU A 21 -9.97 26.17 -7.53
C GLU A 21 -9.03 25.86 -6.35
N LEU A 22 -8.29 26.85 -5.85
CA LEU A 22 -7.44 26.67 -4.67
C LEU A 22 -8.24 26.25 -3.44
N CYS A 23 -9.41 26.87 -3.19
CA CYS A 23 -10.29 26.46 -2.09
C CYS A 23 -10.75 25.00 -2.23
N LEU A 24 -11.14 24.57 -3.42
CA LEU A 24 -11.55 23.19 -3.68
C LEU A 24 -10.39 22.20 -3.52
N VAL A 25 -9.18 22.59 -3.94
CA VAL A 25 -7.96 21.78 -3.83
C VAL A 25 -7.59 21.48 -2.38
N HIS A 26 -7.81 22.42 -1.46
CA HIS A 26 -7.47 22.28 -0.04
C HIS A 26 -8.41 21.36 0.76
N LEU A 27 -9.54 20.94 0.18
CA LEU A 27 -10.48 20.08 0.88
C LEU A 27 -9.97 18.63 0.94
N PRO A 28 -10.16 17.92 2.08
CA PRO A 28 -9.67 16.55 2.23
C PRO A 28 -10.29 15.63 1.18
N TYR A 29 -9.43 14.77 0.63
CA TYR A 29 -9.73 13.85 -0.45
C TYR A 29 -11.04 13.04 -0.30
N PRO A 30 -11.43 12.53 0.89
CA PRO A 30 -12.66 11.75 1.04
C PRO A 30 -13.94 12.54 0.71
N TYR A 31 -13.92 13.86 0.87
CA TYR A 31 -15.08 14.73 0.59
C TYR A 31 -15.22 15.07 -0.89
N HIS A 32 -14.24 14.74 -1.75
CA HIS A 32 -14.26 15.14 -3.16
C HIS A 32 -15.46 14.56 -3.91
N PHE A 33 -15.96 13.38 -3.51
CA PHE A 33 -17.22 12.85 -4.03
C PHE A 33 -18.41 13.78 -3.73
N LEU A 34 -18.51 14.28 -2.49
CA LEU A 34 -19.57 15.20 -2.09
C LEU A 34 -19.43 16.54 -2.84
N LEU A 35 -18.21 17.05 -3.03
CA LEU A 35 -17.97 18.28 -3.79
C LEU A 35 -18.48 18.19 -5.22
N ARG A 36 -18.25 17.07 -5.91
CA ARG A 36 -18.76 16.86 -7.27
C ARG A 36 -20.27 16.82 -7.36
N SER A 37 -20.96 16.52 -6.26
CA SER A 37 -22.43 16.52 -6.21
C SER A 37 -23.03 17.91 -6.04
N VAL A 38 -22.23 18.93 -5.69
CA VAL A 38 -22.70 20.30 -5.45
C VAL A 38 -23.12 21.00 -6.75
N SER A 39 -22.30 20.91 -7.80
CA SER A 39 -22.60 21.52 -9.11
C SER A 39 -21.88 20.81 -10.27
N SER A 40 -22.40 20.98 -11.49
CA SER A 40 -21.77 20.48 -12.71
C SER A 40 -20.41 21.11 -12.99
N SER A 41 -20.25 22.41 -12.68
CA SER A 41 -18.98 23.14 -12.81
C SER A 41 -17.92 22.58 -11.86
N TRP A 42 -18.25 22.37 -10.58
CA TRP A 42 -17.32 21.75 -9.62
C TRP A 42 -16.95 20.34 -10.05
N ASN A 43 -17.93 19.56 -10.53
CA ASN A 43 -17.67 18.23 -11.03
C ASN A 43 -16.68 18.23 -12.21
N SER A 44 -16.87 19.15 -13.17
CA SER A 44 -15.97 19.30 -14.32
C SER A 44 -14.56 19.68 -13.89
N THR A 45 -14.40 20.67 -13.01
CA THR A 45 -13.11 21.14 -12.50
C THR A 45 -12.36 20.07 -11.71
N ILE A 46 -13.01 19.40 -10.76
CA ILE A 46 -12.39 18.36 -9.91
C ILE A 46 -12.07 17.08 -10.72
N THR A 47 -12.75 16.87 -11.85
CA THR A 47 -12.47 15.73 -12.75
C THR A 47 -11.33 16.05 -13.73
N ASN A 48 -10.98 17.32 -13.92
CA ASN A 48 -9.92 17.72 -14.83
C ASN A 48 -8.54 17.29 -14.30
N PRO A 49 -7.68 16.64 -15.12
CA PRO A 49 -6.32 16.29 -14.73
C PRO A 49 -5.48 17.48 -14.21
N SER A 50 -5.76 18.71 -14.64
CA SER A 50 -5.07 19.91 -14.14
C SER A 50 -5.23 20.09 -12.63
N PHE A 51 -6.38 19.72 -12.07
CA PHE A 51 -6.69 19.83 -10.65
C PHE A 51 -5.75 18.95 -9.79
N PHE A 52 -5.42 17.76 -10.28
CA PHE A 52 -4.44 16.88 -9.63
C PHE A 52 -3.02 17.45 -9.72
N ASN A 53 -2.64 18.01 -10.87
CA ASN A 53 -1.33 18.63 -11.06
C ASN A 53 -1.13 19.82 -10.10
N ILE A 54 -2.17 20.60 -9.83
CA ILE A 54 -2.15 21.71 -8.86
C ILE A 54 -1.96 21.19 -7.43
N LYS A 55 -2.68 20.14 -7.04
CA LYS A 55 -2.48 19.48 -5.74
C LYS A 55 -1.04 19.02 -5.54
N GLN A 56 -0.47 18.42 -6.58
CA GLN A 56 0.90 17.92 -6.58
C GLN A 56 1.92 19.06 -6.51
N SER A 57 1.73 20.14 -7.27
CA SER A 57 2.64 21.30 -7.27
C SER A 57 2.63 22.06 -5.94
N LEU A 58 1.48 22.12 -5.27
CA LEU A 58 1.33 22.76 -3.96
C LEU A 58 1.77 21.86 -2.79
N SER A 59 2.24 20.64 -3.05
CA SER A 59 2.60 19.64 -2.01
C SER A 59 1.48 19.41 -0.99
N LEU A 60 0.23 19.58 -1.40
CA LEU A 60 -0.95 19.40 -0.55
C LEU A 60 -1.38 17.95 -0.44
N SER A 61 -0.75 17.06 -1.21
CA SER A 61 -1.03 15.65 -1.18
C SER A 61 -0.72 15.08 0.20
N GLN A 62 -1.77 14.64 0.91
CA GLN A 62 -1.64 14.00 2.21
C GLN A 62 -1.54 12.49 2.02
N SER A 63 -0.74 11.83 2.86
CA SER A 63 -0.69 10.38 2.90
C SER A 63 -1.91 9.83 3.63
N TYR A 64 -2.67 8.96 2.98
CA TYR A 64 -3.72 8.16 3.58
C TYR A 64 -3.30 6.71 3.64
N LEU A 65 -3.67 6.03 4.73
CA LEU A 65 -3.52 4.60 4.90
C LEU A 65 -4.83 3.94 4.50
N LEU A 66 -4.83 3.22 3.38
CA LEU A 66 -5.96 2.39 2.98
C LEU A 66 -5.82 1.03 3.62
N ILE A 67 -6.89 0.60 4.26
CA ILE A 67 -6.92 -0.62 5.05
C ILE A 67 -8.10 -1.44 4.57
N PHE A 68 -7.78 -2.61 4.01
CA PHE A 68 -8.78 -3.66 3.83
C PHE A 68 -8.94 -4.37 5.16
N ALA A 69 -10.18 -4.41 5.64
CA ALA A 69 -10.52 -5.00 6.92
C ALA A 69 -11.67 -5.99 6.74
N PHE A 70 -11.51 -7.16 7.34
CA PHE A 70 -12.55 -8.17 7.44
C PHE A 70 -13.39 -7.91 8.69
N HIS A 71 -14.70 -7.84 8.51
CA HIS A 71 -15.62 -7.75 9.62
C HIS A 71 -15.93 -9.16 10.14
N LYS A 72 -15.48 -9.45 11.37
CA LYS A 72 -15.45 -10.80 11.96
C LYS A 72 -16.81 -11.50 11.98
N LEU A 73 -17.89 -10.74 12.17
CA LEU A 73 -19.25 -11.28 12.32
C LEU A 73 -19.99 -11.49 11.00
N THR A 74 -19.79 -10.61 10.03
CA THR A 74 -20.53 -10.61 8.75
C THR A 74 -19.75 -11.27 7.62
N SER A 75 -18.46 -11.53 7.85
CA SER A 75 -17.53 -12.01 6.85
C SER A 75 -17.40 -11.13 5.61
N THR A 76 -17.67 -9.83 5.76
CA THR A 76 -17.56 -8.85 4.66
C THR A 76 -16.25 -8.09 4.73
N ILE A 77 -15.67 -7.78 3.58
CA ILE A 77 -14.49 -6.92 3.49
C ILE A 77 -14.92 -5.47 3.26
N GLN A 78 -14.31 -4.58 4.03
CA GLN A 78 -14.48 -3.13 3.92
C GLN A 78 -13.13 -2.49 3.63
N CYS A 79 -13.14 -1.39 2.87
CA CYS A 79 -11.95 -0.60 2.62
C CYS A 79 -12.08 0.75 3.34
N HIS A 80 -11.16 1.01 4.26
CA HIS A 80 -11.12 2.21 5.09
C HIS A 80 -9.94 3.06 4.68
N ALA A 81 -10.15 4.35 4.42
CA ALA A 81 -9.09 5.33 4.27
C ALA A 81 -8.91 6.08 5.59
N LEU A 82 -7.77 5.85 6.26
CA LEU A 82 -7.41 6.49 7.51
C LEU A 82 -6.38 7.59 7.25
N HIS A 83 -6.62 8.79 7.77
CA HIS A 83 -5.60 9.81 7.83
C HIS A 83 -4.68 9.57 9.05
N PRO A 84 -3.37 9.32 8.87
CA PRO A 84 -2.50 8.84 9.92
C PRO A 84 -2.35 9.77 11.13
N SER A 85 -2.47 11.10 10.99
CA SER A 85 -2.27 12.03 12.12
C SER A 85 -3.55 12.56 12.76
N SER A 86 -4.70 12.42 12.10
CA SER A 86 -5.97 12.95 12.64
C SER A 86 -6.94 11.87 13.09
N ALA A 87 -6.59 10.59 12.93
CA ALA A 87 -7.46 9.43 13.18
C ALA A 87 -8.81 9.47 12.42
N CYS A 88 -8.95 10.38 11.44
CA CYS A 88 -10.16 10.48 10.64
C CYS A 88 -10.21 9.31 9.67
N CYS A 89 -11.22 8.46 9.84
CA CYS A 89 -11.43 7.27 9.04
C CYS A 89 -12.64 7.46 8.12
N PHE A 90 -12.49 7.09 6.86
CA PHE A 90 -13.52 7.19 5.85
C PHE A 90 -13.75 5.84 5.19
N LEU A 91 -15.01 5.41 5.11
CA LEU A 91 -15.36 4.20 4.37
C LEU A 91 -15.33 4.52 2.88
N LEU A 92 -14.56 3.75 2.13
CA LEU A 92 -14.51 3.86 0.67
C LEU A 92 -15.61 3.04 0.01
N PRO A 93 -16.01 3.39 -1.22
CA PRO A 93 -16.92 2.54 -2.00
C PRO A 93 -16.34 1.12 -2.10
N PRO A 94 -17.18 0.08 -1.98
CA PRO A 94 -16.71 -1.27 -2.13
C PRO A 94 -16.17 -1.46 -3.56
N PRO A 95 -15.04 -2.17 -3.72
CA PRO A 95 -14.55 -2.54 -5.04
C PRO A 95 -15.61 -3.36 -5.79
N PRO A 96 -15.77 -3.18 -7.11
CA PRO A 96 -16.77 -3.87 -7.93
C PRO A 96 -16.32 -5.31 -8.27
N LEU A 97 -15.84 -6.04 -7.27
CA LEU A 97 -15.41 -7.43 -7.37
C LEU A 97 -16.47 -8.31 -6.73
N ALA A 98 -17.03 -9.23 -7.52
CA ALA A 98 -18.17 -10.06 -7.15
C ALA A 98 -17.90 -11.00 -5.95
N ALA A 99 -16.62 -11.22 -5.62
CA ALA A 99 -16.22 -12.16 -4.59
C ALA A 99 -14.86 -11.78 -3.98
N ILE A 100 -14.76 -10.62 -3.30
CA ILE A 100 -13.75 -10.53 -2.22
C ILE A 100 -14.28 -11.34 -1.03
N SER A 101 -14.42 -12.64 -1.22
CA SER A 101 -14.77 -13.60 -0.20
C SER A 101 -13.60 -14.56 -0.08
N SER A 102 -12.96 -14.61 1.09
CA SER A 102 -11.80 -15.45 1.42
C SER A 102 -10.44 -14.93 0.87
N PRO A 103 -9.27 -15.34 1.45
CA PRO A 103 -8.01 -14.58 1.44
C PRO A 103 -7.20 -14.66 0.14
N GLY A 104 -7.87 -14.72 -1.01
CA GLY A 104 -7.25 -14.92 -2.32
C GLY A 104 -6.95 -13.65 -3.11
N PHE A 105 -7.01 -12.46 -2.49
CA PHE A 105 -6.75 -11.20 -3.20
C PHE A 105 -5.41 -10.58 -2.79
N ALA A 106 -4.75 -9.92 -3.72
CA ALA A 106 -3.56 -9.12 -3.47
C ALA A 106 -3.80 -7.64 -3.80
N CYS A 107 -3.05 -6.77 -3.14
CA CYS A 107 -3.10 -5.34 -3.38
C CYS A 107 -1.71 -4.78 -3.59
N ALA A 108 -1.58 -3.88 -4.57
CA ALA A 108 -0.39 -3.06 -4.77
C ALA A 108 -0.82 -1.63 -5.06
N ALA A 109 -0.11 -0.67 -4.47
CA ALA A 109 -0.37 0.75 -4.72
C ALA A 109 0.76 1.38 -5.52
N LEU A 110 0.42 2.42 -6.28
CA LEU A 110 1.36 3.42 -6.78
C LEU A 110 1.10 4.71 -5.97
N PRO A 111 1.75 4.89 -4.81
CA PRO A 111 1.30 5.86 -3.81
C PRO A 111 1.25 7.28 -4.33
N ARG A 112 2.29 7.72 -5.06
CA ARG A 112 2.39 9.07 -5.63
C ARG A 112 1.46 9.29 -6.84
N GLN A 113 1.02 8.22 -7.50
CA GLN A 113 0.02 8.32 -8.57
C GLN A 113 -1.42 8.28 -8.03
N GLY A 114 -1.62 8.02 -6.74
CA GLY A 114 -2.96 7.88 -6.16
C GLY A 114 -3.74 6.69 -6.72
N LYS A 115 -3.05 5.63 -7.14
CA LYS A 115 -3.67 4.43 -7.72
C LYS A 115 -3.46 3.21 -6.82
N LEU A 116 -4.54 2.50 -6.53
CA LEU A 116 -4.54 1.23 -5.79
C LEU A 116 -5.11 0.14 -6.69
N PHE A 117 -4.36 -0.94 -6.86
CA PHE A 117 -4.77 -2.10 -7.64
C PHE A 117 -5.16 -3.22 -6.70
N VAL A 118 -6.32 -3.84 -6.96
CA VAL A 118 -6.84 -5.00 -6.24
C VAL A 118 -7.08 -6.10 -7.25
N MET A 119 -6.55 -7.29 -6.95
CA MET A 119 -6.56 -8.44 -7.85
C MET A 119 -7.18 -9.62 -7.11
N ASP A 120 -8.25 -10.21 -7.65
CA ASP A 120 -9.13 -11.14 -6.91
C ASP A 120 -8.76 -12.64 -7.04
N GLY A 121 -7.61 -12.93 -7.64
CA GLY A 121 -7.18 -14.31 -7.94
C GLY A 121 -7.91 -14.96 -9.12
N ASN A 122 -9.14 -14.56 -9.44
CA ASN A 122 -9.94 -15.05 -10.57
C ASN A 122 -9.73 -14.22 -11.85
N LYS A 123 -8.48 -13.80 -12.07
CA LYS A 123 -8.03 -12.93 -13.18
C LYS A 123 -8.62 -11.53 -13.19
N SER A 124 -9.57 -11.17 -12.32
CA SER A 124 -10.19 -9.85 -12.37
C SER A 124 -9.37 -8.86 -11.56
N ASN A 125 -9.15 -7.69 -12.16
CA ASN A 125 -8.39 -6.61 -11.56
C ASN A 125 -9.22 -5.34 -11.59
N VAL A 126 -9.17 -4.59 -10.49
CA VAL A 126 -9.76 -3.26 -10.40
C VAL A 126 -8.72 -2.28 -9.91
N VAL A 127 -8.78 -1.08 -10.45
CA VAL A 127 -7.96 0.05 -10.00
C VAL A 127 -8.87 1.08 -9.35
N TYR A 128 -8.44 1.55 -8.19
CA TYR A 128 -9.04 2.68 -7.51
C TYR A 128 -8.15 3.91 -7.68
N ASN A 129 -8.76 5.04 -8.01
CA ASN A 129 -8.07 6.29 -8.22
C ASN A 129 -8.53 7.32 -7.18
N THR A 130 -7.59 7.85 -6.39
CA THR A 130 -7.86 8.84 -5.35
C THR A 130 -8.31 10.19 -5.93
N ALA A 131 -7.78 10.61 -7.07
CA ALA A 131 -8.23 11.86 -7.70
C ALA A 131 -9.73 11.82 -8.02
N VAL A 132 -10.28 10.64 -8.32
CA VAL A 132 -11.70 10.47 -8.67
C VAL A 132 -12.56 9.75 -7.65
N ASN A 133 -12.01 9.23 -6.56
CA ASN A 133 -12.72 8.38 -5.60
C ASN A 133 -13.62 7.33 -6.30
N LYS A 134 -13.06 6.66 -7.31
CA LYS A 134 -13.79 5.69 -8.13
C LYS A 134 -12.94 4.48 -8.42
N TRP A 135 -13.60 3.33 -8.44
CA TRP A 135 -13.07 2.09 -8.98
C TRP A 135 -13.29 2.05 -10.48
N SER A 136 -12.37 1.43 -11.20
CA SER A 136 -12.46 1.16 -12.63
C SER A 136 -11.87 -0.23 -12.91
N PRO A 137 -12.37 -0.94 -13.94
CA PRO A 137 -11.72 -2.18 -14.38
C PRO A 137 -10.28 -1.91 -14.83
N ALA A 138 -9.39 -2.86 -14.60
CA ALA A 138 -8.05 -2.92 -15.18
C ALA A 138 -7.90 -4.21 -15.99
N SER A 139 -6.94 -4.27 -16.91
CA SER A 139 -6.71 -5.48 -17.72
C SER A 139 -6.56 -6.73 -16.84
N PRO A 140 -7.24 -7.83 -17.18
CA PRO A 140 -7.27 -9.03 -16.36
C PRO A 140 -5.90 -9.73 -16.32
N MET A 141 -5.59 -10.42 -15.22
CA MET A 141 -4.36 -11.20 -15.11
C MET A 141 -4.35 -12.33 -16.17
N PRO A 142 -3.20 -12.62 -16.80
CA PRO A 142 -3.05 -13.76 -17.71
C PRO A 142 -3.48 -15.10 -17.09
N THR A 143 -3.04 -15.36 -15.85
CA THR A 143 -3.32 -16.61 -15.13
C THR A 143 -4.14 -16.33 -13.86
N ALA A 144 -5.11 -17.20 -13.56
CA ALA A 144 -5.78 -17.22 -12.27
C ALA A 144 -4.79 -17.71 -11.19
N LYS A 145 -4.90 -17.18 -9.97
CA LYS A 145 -3.96 -17.39 -8.87
C LYS A 145 -4.71 -17.60 -7.58
N SER A 146 -4.18 -18.46 -6.72
CA SER A 146 -4.54 -18.53 -5.31
C SER A 146 -3.28 -18.32 -4.48
N LEU A 147 -3.39 -17.58 -3.38
CA LEU A 147 -2.28 -17.31 -2.45
C LEU A 147 -1.06 -16.69 -3.14
N PHE A 148 -1.24 -15.50 -3.70
CA PHE A 148 -0.20 -14.74 -4.37
C PHE A 148 0.03 -13.40 -3.69
N ALA A 149 1.22 -12.84 -3.89
CA ALA A 149 1.56 -11.48 -3.48
C ALA A 149 1.58 -10.55 -4.68
N ALA A 150 1.36 -9.26 -4.43
CA ALA A 150 1.50 -8.19 -5.41
C ALA A 150 2.29 -7.04 -4.79
N GLU A 151 3.36 -6.59 -5.44
CA GLU A 151 4.19 -5.49 -4.96
C GLU A 151 4.53 -4.51 -6.09
N SER A 152 4.65 -3.23 -5.74
CA SER A 152 4.99 -2.17 -6.69
C SER A 152 6.50 -2.02 -6.83
N VAL A 153 7.03 -2.06 -8.06
CA VAL A 153 8.46 -1.91 -8.34
C VAL A 153 8.66 -1.01 -9.55
N ASN A 154 9.36 0.12 -9.38
CA ASN A 154 9.70 1.06 -10.45
C ASN A 154 8.49 1.44 -11.34
N GLY A 155 7.34 1.72 -10.71
CA GLY A 155 6.09 2.09 -11.41
C GLY A 155 5.33 0.92 -12.06
N LYS A 156 5.84 -0.30 -11.94
CA LYS A 156 5.19 -1.55 -12.38
C LYS A 156 4.62 -2.28 -11.17
N ILE A 157 3.74 -3.24 -11.41
CA ILE A 157 3.23 -4.12 -10.35
C ILE A 157 3.63 -5.55 -10.69
N ILE A 158 4.25 -6.22 -9.74
CA ILE A 158 4.73 -7.58 -9.90
C ILE A 158 3.89 -8.47 -9.02
N THR A 159 3.31 -9.49 -9.63
CA THR A 159 2.60 -10.55 -8.94
C THR A 159 3.44 -11.81 -8.92
N VAL A 160 3.46 -12.48 -7.77
CA VAL A 160 4.24 -13.70 -7.54
C VAL A 160 3.36 -14.70 -6.79
N ASP A 161 3.20 -15.90 -7.34
CA ASP A 161 2.43 -17.00 -6.75
C ASP A 161 3.31 -18.24 -6.44
N GLY A 162 4.63 -18.06 -6.42
CA GLY A 162 5.60 -19.14 -6.29
C GLY A 162 5.91 -19.82 -7.63
N SER A 163 4.94 -20.05 -8.50
CA SER A 163 5.18 -20.73 -9.79
C SER A 163 5.50 -19.76 -10.94
N LYS A 164 4.79 -18.64 -10.98
CA LYS A 164 4.78 -17.68 -12.08
C LYS A 164 5.02 -16.27 -11.55
N THR A 165 5.69 -15.50 -12.41
CA THR A 165 5.85 -14.06 -12.22
C THR A 165 5.08 -13.37 -13.33
N GLU A 166 4.17 -12.47 -12.97
CA GLU A 166 3.48 -11.64 -13.96
C GLU A 166 3.65 -10.17 -13.60
N ILE A 167 4.02 -9.38 -14.60
CA ILE A 167 4.35 -7.97 -14.47
C ILE A 167 3.27 -7.18 -15.19
N TYR A 168 2.59 -6.33 -14.44
CA TYR A 168 1.62 -5.38 -14.96
C TYR A 168 2.27 -4.02 -15.19
N TYR A 169 1.92 -3.41 -16.32
CA TYR A 169 2.35 -2.08 -16.77
C TYR A 169 1.15 -1.13 -16.69
N PRO A 170 1.03 -0.34 -15.61
CA PRO A 170 -0.13 0.53 -15.38
C PRO A 170 -0.33 1.63 -16.43
N GLU A 171 0.74 2.07 -17.10
CA GLU A 171 0.67 3.12 -18.11
C GLU A 171 0.07 2.63 -19.43
N SER A 172 0.32 1.37 -19.80
CA SER A 172 -0.23 0.76 -21.01
C SER A 172 -1.44 -0.15 -20.73
N ASP A 173 -1.77 -0.37 -19.46
CA ASP A 173 -2.79 -1.34 -19.01
C ASP A 173 -2.56 -2.74 -19.61
N THR A 174 -1.32 -3.23 -19.57
CA THR A 174 -0.95 -4.53 -20.14
C THR A 174 -0.15 -5.40 -19.17
N TRP A 175 -0.18 -6.71 -19.43
CA TRP A 175 0.58 -7.71 -18.67
C TRP A 175 1.69 -8.32 -19.51
N LYS A 176 2.82 -8.63 -18.86
CA LYS A 176 3.90 -9.46 -19.38
C LYS A 176 4.11 -10.64 -18.42
N ILE A 177 4.28 -11.83 -18.98
CA ILE A 177 4.73 -13.00 -18.22
C ILE A 177 6.25 -12.93 -18.10
N GLY A 178 6.75 -12.92 -16.85
CA GLY A 178 8.17 -13.00 -16.53
C GLY A 178 8.63 -14.43 -16.27
N ILE A 179 9.91 -14.62 -15.97
CA ILE A 179 10.45 -15.92 -15.56
C ILE A 179 9.83 -16.33 -14.23
N GLY A 180 9.25 -17.53 -14.19
CA GLY A 180 8.72 -18.15 -12.98
C GLY A 180 9.83 -18.79 -12.13
N LEU A 181 9.58 -18.99 -10.84
CA LEU A 181 10.53 -19.62 -9.93
C LEU A 181 10.79 -21.11 -10.26
N GLY A 182 9.79 -21.76 -10.87
CA GLY A 182 9.84 -23.18 -11.25
C GLY A 182 9.49 -24.18 -10.14
N ASP A 183 9.42 -23.73 -8.88
CA ASP A 183 9.02 -24.54 -7.71
C ASP A 183 7.72 -24.01 -7.10
N GLU A 184 6.85 -24.90 -6.63
CA GLU A 184 5.62 -24.52 -5.92
C GLU A 184 5.99 -23.95 -4.55
N LEU A 185 5.86 -22.63 -4.40
CA LEU A 185 6.19 -21.89 -3.19
C LEU A 185 4.93 -21.35 -2.51
N ALA A 186 4.69 -21.75 -1.27
CA ALA A 186 3.75 -21.03 -0.42
C ALA A 186 4.44 -19.77 0.12
N SER A 187 4.43 -18.68 -0.66
CA SER A 187 5.00 -17.40 -0.24
C SER A 187 4.34 -16.91 1.04
N LEU A 188 5.11 -16.66 2.09
CA LEU A 188 4.59 -16.09 3.34
C LEU A 188 4.84 -14.59 3.43
N ASP A 189 5.87 -14.08 2.77
CA ASP A 189 6.18 -12.66 2.79
C ASP A 189 6.91 -12.20 1.52
N VAL A 190 6.57 -11.00 1.07
CA VAL A 190 7.09 -10.38 -0.14
C VAL A 190 7.34 -8.91 0.10
N VAL A 191 8.54 -8.44 -0.22
CA VAL A 191 8.85 -7.01 -0.23
C VAL A 191 9.57 -6.63 -1.51
N ALA A 192 9.37 -5.40 -1.96
CA ALA A 192 10.11 -4.83 -3.07
C ALA A 192 11.02 -3.70 -2.62
N VAL A 193 12.26 -3.68 -3.10
CA VAL A 193 13.19 -2.57 -2.89
C VAL A 193 14.22 -2.54 -4.02
N ASN A 194 14.64 -1.33 -4.44
CA ASN A 194 15.73 -1.12 -5.40
C ASN A 194 15.63 -1.98 -6.68
N GLY A 195 14.43 -2.05 -7.28
CA GLY A 195 14.22 -2.82 -8.51
C GLY A 195 14.18 -4.35 -8.33
N LYS A 196 14.21 -4.85 -7.09
CA LYS A 196 14.18 -6.28 -6.77
C LYS A 196 12.96 -6.63 -5.92
N VAL A 197 12.43 -7.84 -6.12
CA VAL A 197 11.39 -8.42 -5.27
C VAL A 197 11.99 -9.56 -4.46
N TYR A 198 11.85 -9.50 -3.15
CA TYR A 198 12.35 -10.51 -2.23
C TYR A 198 11.17 -11.34 -1.75
N LEU A 199 11.30 -12.65 -1.90
CA LEU A 199 10.28 -13.64 -1.64
C LEU A 199 10.80 -14.61 -0.59
N THR A 200 10.02 -14.88 0.45
CA THR A 200 10.36 -15.90 1.45
C THR A 200 9.18 -16.85 1.71
N GLU A 201 9.49 -18.11 1.96
CA GLU A 201 8.56 -19.10 2.50
C GLU A 201 8.20 -18.89 3.98
N GLY A 202 8.73 -17.81 4.56
CA GLY A 202 8.63 -17.47 5.97
C GLY A 202 9.26 -18.50 6.89
N TRP A 203 9.00 -18.32 8.18
CA TRP A 203 9.68 -19.04 9.26
C TRP A 203 8.73 -19.99 9.97
N ARG A 204 9.02 -21.30 9.93
CA ARG A 204 8.31 -22.30 10.74
C ARG A 204 9.22 -22.82 11.85
N TRP A 205 8.93 -22.39 13.07
CA TRP A 205 9.45 -22.98 14.31
C TRP A 205 8.67 -24.28 14.65
N PRO A 206 9.26 -25.35 15.22
CA PRO A 206 10.68 -25.64 15.40
C PRO A 206 11.27 -26.47 14.24
N PHE A 207 12.47 -26.08 13.80
CA PHE A 207 13.54 -26.90 13.21
C PHE A 207 13.18 -28.06 12.27
N THR A 208 13.16 -27.80 10.98
CA THR A 208 13.57 -28.87 10.05
C THR A 208 14.52 -28.36 8.97
N PHE A 209 14.32 -27.14 8.44
CA PHE A 209 15.20 -26.54 7.44
C PHE A 209 15.29 -25.02 7.60
N GLY A 210 16.40 -24.42 7.14
CA GLY A 210 16.49 -22.97 7.00
C GLY A 210 15.44 -22.46 6.01
N PRO A 211 14.88 -21.25 6.21
CA PRO A 211 13.85 -20.71 5.33
C PRO A 211 14.40 -20.60 3.90
N ARG A 212 13.61 -21.02 2.92
CA ARG A 212 13.94 -20.72 1.53
C ARG A 212 13.55 -19.28 1.22
N GLY A 213 14.32 -18.66 0.34
CA GLY A 213 14.12 -17.30 -0.08
C GLY A 213 14.79 -17.03 -1.41
N TRP A 214 14.14 -16.21 -2.23
CA TRP A 214 14.59 -15.85 -3.56
C TRP A 214 14.48 -14.35 -3.77
N VAL A 215 15.27 -13.87 -4.72
CA VAL A 215 15.28 -12.48 -5.17
C VAL A 215 15.02 -12.48 -6.66
N TYR A 216 13.97 -11.78 -7.07
CA TYR A 216 13.69 -11.52 -8.46
C TYR A 216 14.30 -10.18 -8.85
N ASP A 217 15.19 -10.22 -9.84
CA ASP A 217 15.70 -9.03 -10.49
C ASP A 217 14.75 -8.63 -11.63
N CYS A 218 14.09 -7.49 -11.47
CA CYS A 218 13.06 -7.04 -12.39
C CYS A 218 13.64 -6.48 -13.70
N GLU A 219 14.91 -6.06 -13.69
CA GLU A 219 15.59 -5.52 -14.88
C GLU A 219 16.05 -6.66 -15.79
N HIS A 220 16.62 -7.69 -15.18
CA HIS A 220 17.15 -8.84 -15.91
C HIS A 220 16.13 -9.96 -16.11
N ASP A 221 14.96 -9.90 -15.47
CA ASP A 221 13.92 -10.92 -15.51
C ASP A 221 14.45 -12.28 -15.03
N MET A 222 15.11 -12.31 -13.86
CA MET A 222 15.75 -13.52 -13.34
C MET A 222 15.53 -13.71 -11.85
N TRP A 223 15.29 -14.97 -11.44
CA TRP A 223 15.29 -15.37 -10.04
C TRP A 223 16.66 -15.86 -9.60
N GLN A 224 17.04 -15.48 -8.38
CA GLN A 224 18.27 -15.93 -7.72
C GLN A 224 17.95 -16.37 -6.30
N MET A 225 18.73 -17.32 -5.77
CA MET A 225 18.66 -17.66 -4.35
C MET A 225 19.10 -16.46 -3.52
N MET A 226 18.33 -16.16 -2.47
CA MET A 226 18.66 -15.09 -1.54
C MET A 226 20.01 -15.37 -0.85
N LYS A 227 20.71 -14.32 -0.39
CA LYS A 227 21.92 -14.49 0.43
C LYS A 227 21.60 -15.21 1.74
N LYS A 228 22.61 -15.85 2.35
CA LYS A 228 22.40 -16.75 3.51
C LYS A 228 22.01 -15.96 4.75
N GLY A 229 22.72 -14.89 5.09
CA GLY A 229 22.40 -14.09 6.26
C GLY A 229 21.06 -13.37 6.12
N MET A 230 20.73 -12.90 4.91
CA MET A 230 19.42 -12.36 4.61
C MET A 230 18.29 -13.36 4.91
N ARG A 231 18.36 -14.58 4.33
CA ARG A 231 17.32 -15.62 4.54
C ARG A 231 17.22 -16.01 6.03
N GLU A 232 18.37 -16.22 6.68
CA GLU A 232 18.46 -16.73 8.06
C GLU A 232 18.14 -15.67 9.13
N GLY A 233 18.12 -14.39 8.79
CA GLY A 233 17.72 -13.34 9.73
C GLY A 233 16.32 -12.76 9.54
N TRP A 234 15.63 -13.10 8.44
CA TRP A 234 14.25 -12.64 8.13
C TRP A 234 13.21 -13.22 9.09
N THR A 235 13.19 -12.78 10.34
CA THR A 235 12.52 -13.48 11.45
C THR A 235 11.10 -12.97 11.76
N GLY A 236 10.41 -12.42 10.77
CA GLY A 236 9.05 -11.89 10.91
C GLY A 236 8.54 -11.23 9.64
N ILE A 237 7.71 -10.18 9.80
CA ILE A 237 7.08 -9.50 8.67
C ILE A 237 8.00 -8.40 8.15
N GLY A 238 8.31 -8.46 6.87
CA GLY A 238 9.17 -7.56 6.13
C GLY A 238 8.47 -6.28 5.71
N VAL A 239 9.24 -5.20 5.64
CA VAL A 239 8.76 -3.90 5.19
C VAL A 239 9.91 -3.11 4.57
N THR A 240 9.65 -2.44 3.45
CA THR A 240 10.63 -1.56 2.80
C THR A 240 10.44 -0.12 3.27
N VAL A 241 11.50 0.49 3.82
CA VAL A 241 11.53 1.90 4.25
C VAL A 241 12.87 2.51 3.88
N ALA A 242 12.87 3.73 3.36
CA ALA A 242 14.07 4.48 2.97
C ALA A 242 15.06 3.66 2.10
N GLY A 243 14.55 2.84 1.18
CA GLY A 243 15.38 2.01 0.30
C GLY A 243 16.07 0.81 0.99
N ARG A 244 15.69 0.49 2.23
CA ARG A 244 16.19 -0.64 3.01
C ARG A 244 15.07 -1.59 3.40
N ILE A 245 15.43 -2.83 3.67
CA ILE A 245 14.50 -3.85 4.16
C ILE A 245 14.59 -3.92 5.67
N PHE A 246 13.44 -3.82 6.31
CA PHE A 246 13.25 -4.01 7.74
C PHE A 246 12.40 -5.25 7.98
N VAL A 247 12.55 -5.83 9.17
CA VAL A 247 11.67 -6.88 9.67
C VAL A 247 11.22 -6.53 11.08
N ILE A 248 9.92 -6.57 11.33
CA ILE A 248 9.39 -6.60 12.69
C ILE A 248 9.28 -8.06 13.09
N THR A 249 10.13 -8.50 14.03
CA THR A 249 10.21 -9.92 14.37
C THR A 249 8.95 -10.38 15.08
N GLU A 250 8.52 -11.61 14.81
CA GLU A 250 7.33 -12.15 15.47
C GLU A 250 7.59 -12.71 16.86
N TYR A 251 8.86 -12.84 17.24
CA TYR A 251 9.32 -13.43 18.50
C TYR A 251 9.86 -12.36 19.46
N GLY A 252 9.82 -12.68 20.77
CA GLY A 252 10.32 -11.80 21.82
C GLY A 252 9.54 -10.48 21.94
N ASP A 253 10.25 -9.40 22.25
CA ASP A 253 9.69 -8.05 22.39
C ASP A 253 9.43 -7.34 21.03
N CYS A 254 9.19 -8.11 19.96
CA CYS A 254 9.04 -7.62 18.58
C CYS A 254 10.13 -6.62 18.14
N PRO A 255 11.43 -6.90 18.36
CA PRO A 255 12.48 -6.02 17.89
C PRO A 255 12.39 -5.80 16.37
N ILE A 256 12.77 -4.61 15.94
CA ILE A 256 12.91 -4.32 14.52
C ILE A 256 14.37 -4.56 14.14
N LYS A 257 14.57 -5.21 12.99
CA LYS A 257 15.88 -5.39 12.37
C LYS A 257 15.90 -4.71 11.01
N VAL A 258 17.05 -4.17 10.63
CA VAL A 258 17.35 -3.68 9.28
C VAL A 258 18.40 -4.58 8.65
N TYR A 259 18.23 -4.90 7.37
CA TYR A 259 19.19 -5.70 6.63
C TYR A 259 20.31 -4.82 6.06
N ASP A 260 21.55 -5.26 6.26
CA ASP A 260 22.76 -4.69 5.70
C ASP A 260 23.26 -5.63 4.58
N GLU A 261 23.19 -5.14 3.34
CA GLU A 261 23.52 -5.92 2.14
C GLU A 261 25.02 -6.17 1.99
N ASP A 262 25.86 -5.27 2.50
CA ASP A 262 27.33 -5.34 2.37
C ASP A 262 27.89 -6.45 3.24
N SER A 263 27.41 -6.54 4.49
CA SER A 263 27.81 -7.57 5.44
C SER A 263 26.99 -8.87 5.35
N ASP A 264 25.86 -8.87 4.61
CA ASP A 264 24.85 -9.95 4.63
C ASP A 264 24.40 -10.26 6.07
N THR A 265 24.12 -9.21 6.86
CA THR A 265 23.68 -9.37 8.26
C THR A 265 22.46 -8.51 8.60
N TRP A 266 21.81 -8.84 9.71
CA TRP A 266 20.70 -8.06 10.24
C TRP A 266 21.11 -7.31 11.49
N GLN A 267 20.89 -6.01 11.50
CA GLN A 267 21.22 -5.13 12.61
C GLN A 267 19.95 -4.72 13.36
N TYR A 268 20.01 -4.68 14.69
CA TYR A 268 18.87 -4.24 15.51
C TYR A 268 18.69 -2.73 15.44
N VAL A 269 17.51 -2.28 15.06
CA VAL A 269 17.11 -0.87 15.08
C VAL A 269 17.05 -0.38 16.53
N ARG A 270 17.56 0.82 16.78
CA ARG A 270 17.59 1.47 18.09
C ARG A 270 16.35 2.36 18.29
N GLY A 271 16.15 2.87 19.50
CA GLY A 271 15.05 3.78 19.82
C GLY A 271 13.89 3.06 20.52
N ASP A 272 12.67 3.46 20.19
CA ASP A 272 11.47 3.01 20.89
C ASP A 272 11.16 1.54 20.62
N LYS A 273 10.66 0.84 21.64
CA LYS A 273 10.12 -0.51 21.48
C LYS A 273 8.76 -0.46 20.78
N PHE A 274 8.46 -1.50 20.00
CA PHE A 274 7.16 -1.63 19.36
C PHE A 274 6.02 -1.69 20.42
N PRO A 275 4.95 -0.87 20.28
CA PRO A 275 3.91 -0.71 21.31
C PRO A 275 2.90 -1.87 21.36
N ARG A 276 3.36 -3.06 21.78
CA ARG A 276 2.57 -4.32 21.82
C ARG A 276 1.35 -4.29 22.76
N ASP A 277 1.37 -3.39 23.74
CA ASP A 277 0.30 -3.31 24.73
C ASP A 277 -1.00 -2.84 24.08
N VAL A 278 -0.90 -1.98 23.06
CA VAL A 278 -2.03 -1.50 22.25
C VAL A 278 -2.16 -2.30 20.95
N MET A 279 -1.05 -2.59 20.27
CA MET A 279 -1.07 -3.22 18.95
C MET A 279 -1.29 -4.74 19.08
N LYS A 280 -2.52 -5.21 18.84
CA LYS A 280 -2.88 -6.64 18.93
C LYS A 280 -2.95 -7.32 17.57
N ARG A 281 -2.46 -8.55 17.49
CA ARG A 281 -2.47 -9.35 16.25
C ARG A 281 -3.89 -9.61 15.75
N PRO A 282 -4.09 -9.78 14.42
CA PRO A 282 -3.07 -9.80 13.37
C PRO A 282 -2.50 -8.41 13.02
N TYR A 283 -1.33 -8.40 12.38
CA TYR A 283 -0.69 -7.18 11.88
C TYR A 283 -0.65 -7.18 10.36
N VAL A 284 -0.88 -6.01 9.77
CA VAL A 284 -0.50 -5.72 8.39
C VAL A 284 0.41 -4.50 8.40
N LEU A 285 1.45 -4.54 7.57
CA LEU A 285 2.50 -3.53 7.58
C LEU A 285 2.72 -2.96 6.20
N ARG A 286 2.99 -1.65 6.14
CA ARG A 286 3.49 -0.98 4.95
C ARG A 286 4.51 0.06 5.30
N GLY A 287 5.53 0.14 4.47
CA GLY A 287 6.55 1.16 4.54
C GLY A 287 6.37 2.12 3.39
N PHE A 288 6.55 3.41 3.68
CA PHE A 288 6.60 4.42 2.65
C PHE A 288 7.46 5.59 3.12
N GLU A 289 8.39 6.04 2.27
CA GLU A 289 9.41 7.03 2.63
C GLU A 289 10.16 6.61 3.90
N GLU A 290 10.11 7.41 4.97
CA GLU A 290 10.80 7.18 6.25
C GLU A 290 9.84 6.65 7.34
N LYS A 291 8.66 6.14 6.94
CA LYS A 291 7.64 5.69 7.89
C LYS A 291 7.28 4.23 7.71
N ILE A 292 7.14 3.54 8.84
CA ILE A 292 6.52 2.22 8.95
C ILE A 292 5.11 2.41 9.52
N TYR A 293 4.11 1.92 8.80
CA TYR A 293 2.73 1.85 9.28
C TYR A 293 2.43 0.41 9.64
N VAL A 294 2.01 0.19 10.88
CA VAL A 294 1.52 -1.11 11.35
C VAL A 294 0.06 -0.93 11.73
N VAL A 295 -0.82 -1.70 11.10
CA VAL A 295 -2.24 -1.75 11.46
C VAL A 295 -2.51 -3.05 12.18
N SER A 296 -3.17 -2.96 13.32
CA SER A 296 -3.51 -4.09 14.17
C SER A 296 -5.01 -4.36 14.19
N ASP A 297 -5.40 -5.42 14.90
CA ASP A 297 -6.81 -5.68 15.21
C ASP A 297 -7.48 -4.44 15.83
N GLY A 298 -8.74 -4.20 15.48
CA GLY A 298 -9.45 -2.98 15.86
C GLY A 298 -9.06 -1.75 15.04
N LEU A 299 -8.24 -1.91 13.99
CA LEU A 299 -7.70 -0.83 13.14
C LEU A 299 -6.83 0.20 13.87
N ASN A 300 -6.26 -0.17 15.02
CA ASN A 300 -5.24 0.67 15.66
C ASN A 300 -4.02 0.77 14.75
N VAL A 301 -3.39 1.94 14.72
CA VAL A 301 -2.23 2.20 13.86
C VAL A 301 -1.05 2.64 14.69
N ALA A 302 0.09 1.96 14.52
CA ALA A 302 1.38 2.44 15.00
C ALA A 302 2.19 2.98 13.83
N ILE A 303 2.71 4.20 13.99
CA ILE A 303 3.50 4.91 13.00
C ILE A 303 4.93 4.99 13.53
N GLY A 304 5.83 4.26 12.89
CA GLY A 304 7.26 4.23 13.20
C GLY A 304 7.98 5.21 12.29
N SER A 305 8.47 6.33 12.83
CA SER A 305 9.33 7.25 12.09
C SER A 305 10.78 6.76 12.17
N VAL A 306 11.37 6.43 11.02
CA VAL A 306 12.70 5.86 10.90
C VAL A 306 13.70 6.95 10.55
N VAL A 307 14.78 7.03 11.33
CA VAL A 307 15.88 7.98 11.10
C VAL A 307 17.17 7.19 10.93
N ILE A 308 17.87 7.42 9.82
CA ILE A 308 19.20 6.85 9.55
C ILE A 308 20.21 7.93 9.92
N CYS A 309 21.04 7.64 10.93
CA CYS A 309 22.05 8.57 11.42
C CYS A 309 23.33 8.52 10.55
N GLU A 310 24.22 9.51 10.70
CA GLU A 310 25.49 9.60 9.92
C GLU A 310 26.43 8.40 10.14
N ASP A 311 26.31 7.72 11.27
CA ASP A 311 27.03 6.50 11.64
C ASP A 311 26.35 5.20 11.14
N ASP A 312 25.40 5.33 10.22
CA ASP A 312 24.53 4.26 9.71
C ASP A 312 23.63 3.59 10.75
N VAL A 313 23.60 4.13 11.99
CA VAL A 313 22.73 3.62 13.04
C VAL A 313 21.29 4.03 12.75
N VAL A 314 20.44 3.02 12.60
CA VAL A 314 19.02 3.23 12.37
C VAL A 314 18.27 3.33 13.69
N ARG A 315 17.43 4.36 13.82
CA ARG A 315 16.55 4.59 14.96
C ARG A 315 15.10 4.64 14.53
N VAL A 316 14.21 4.21 15.42
CA VAL A 316 12.76 4.32 15.24
C VAL A 316 12.12 5.04 16.42
N ARG A 317 11.13 5.89 16.13
CA ARG A 317 10.23 6.48 17.12
C ARG A 317 8.80 6.06 16.80
N TRP A 318 8.06 5.60 17.80
CA TRP A 318 6.69 5.12 17.62
C TRP A 318 5.66 6.13 18.11
N GLU A 319 4.61 6.32 17.32
CA GLU A 319 3.38 7.00 17.70
C GLU A 319 2.20 6.06 17.49
N VAL A 320 1.25 6.02 18.42
CA VAL A 320 0.07 5.17 18.32
C VAL A 320 -1.17 6.03 18.14
N VAL A 321 -1.96 5.66 17.15
CA VAL A 321 -3.27 6.25 16.84
C VAL A 321 -4.31 5.18 17.06
N GLU A 322 -4.98 5.27 18.20
CA GLU A 322 -6.06 4.37 18.57
C GLU A 322 -7.29 4.65 17.72
N ALA A 323 -7.87 3.59 17.17
CA ALA A 323 -9.07 3.69 16.39
C ALA A 323 -10.31 3.78 17.31
N PRO A 324 -11.40 4.42 16.84
CA PRO A 324 -12.68 4.37 17.53
C PRO A 324 -13.12 2.94 17.87
N LYS A 325 -13.67 2.74 19.09
CA LYS A 325 -14.07 1.41 19.59
C LYS A 325 -15.04 0.64 18.70
N VAL A 326 -15.80 1.34 17.84
CA VAL A 326 -16.70 0.73 16.85
C VAL A 326 -15.96 -0.19 15.87
N PHE A 327 -14.65 -0.02 15.69
CA PHE A 327 -13.84 -0.86 14.82
C PHE A 327 -13.33 -2.14 15.49
N GLY A 328 -13.67 -2.43 16.75
CA GLY A 328 -13.19 -3.64 17.46
C GLY A 328 -13.50 -4.98 16.77
N GLU A 329 -14.55 -5.03 15.95
CA GLU A 329 -14.93 -6.21 15.17
C GLU A 329 -14.22 -6.30 13.80
N LEU A 330 -13.35 -5.33 13.48
CA LEU A 330 -12.59 -5.30 12.23
C LEU A 330 -11.18 -5.86 12.45
N SER A 331 -10.82 -6.85 11.64
CA SER A 331 -9.48 -7.39 11.55
C SER A 331 -8.84 -6.93 10.25
N PRO A 332 -7.65 -6.31 10.26
CA PRO A 332 -7.00 -5.90 9.02
C PRO A 332 -6.54 -7.13 8.21
N SER A 333 -6.59 -7.03 6.88
CA SER A 333 -6.15 -8.06 5.94
C SER A 333 -5.09 -7.57 4.95
N ASN A 334 -5.16 -6.30 4.53
CA ASN A 334 -4.12 -5.65 3.74
C ASN A 334 -4.11 -4.15 4.07
N CYS A 335 -2.96 -3.49 3.91
CA CYS A 335 -2.93 -2.04 3.93
C CYS A 335 -2.03 -1.50 2.83
N GLN A 336 -2.25 -0.27 2.40
CA GLN A 336 -1.48 0.43 1.36
C GLN A 336 -1.42 1.91 1.68
N VAL A 337 -0.29 2.55 1.44
CA VAL A 337 -0.16 4.01 1.57
C VAL A 337 -0.46 4.65 0.22
N MET A 338 -1.28 5.70 0.20
CA MET A 338 -1.53 6.50 -1.00
C MET A 338 -1.54 7.98 -0.71
N TYR A 339 -1.18 8.77 -1.72
CA TYR A 339 -1.33 10.22 -1.69
C TYR A 339 -2.64 10.64 -2.35
N ALA A 340 -3.28 11.65 -1.77
CA ALA A 340 -4.53 12.21 -2.29
C ALA A 340 -4.72 13.69 -1.98
#